data_AF-A0A9W6V599-F1
#
_entry.id   AF-A0A9W6V599-F1
#
_cell.length_a   1.000
_cell.length_b   1.000
_cell.length_c   1.000
_cell.angle_alpha   90.00
_cell.angle_beta   90.00
_cell.angle_gamma   90.00
#
_symmetry.space_group_name_H-M   'P 1'
#
loop_
_entity.id
_entity.type
_entity.pdbx_description
1 polymer ?
#
loop_
_entity_poly.entity_id
_entity_poly.type
_entity_poly.pdbx_seq_one_letter_code
_entity_poly.pdbx_strand_id
1 'polypeptide(L)'
;MQAGRVEALIGRAPEFYGPGRTKSYTNSLVFDRIKAGKRPFVPIDARAERSLIWTPDASRALALLGNTPDAYGQTWHLPVDPDRQS
;
A
#
# COMPACT_ATOMS: atom_id res chain seq x y z
N MET A 1 11.83 34.49 -3.56
CA MET A 1 12.10 33.13 -4.10
C MET A 1 10.91 32.73 -4.94
N GLN A 2 11.10 32.41 -6.22
CA GLN A 2 10.03 31.81 -7.04
C GLN A 2 9.84 30.37 -6.56
N ALA A 3 8.63 30.03 -6.13
CA ALA A 3 8.30 28.64 -5.81
C ALA A 3 8.34 27.83 -7.12
N GLY A 4 9.27 26.89 -7.22
CA GLY A 4 9.33 25.95 -8.34
C GLY A 4 8.07 25.08 -8.37
N ARG A 5 7.51 24.84 -9.56
CA ARG A 5 6.39 23.92 -9.75
C ARG A 5 6.94 22.53 -10.03
N VAL A 6 6.53 21.54 -9.24
CA VAL A 6 6.90 20.14 -9.44
C VAL A 6 5.79 19.45 -10.23
N GLU A 7 6.18 18.74 -11.29
CA GLU A 7 5.29 17.81 -11.97
C GLU A 7 5.24 16.50 -11.18
N ALA A 8 4.06 16.12 -10.70
CA ALA A 8 3.88 14.97 -9.82
C ALA A 8 2.54 14.26 -10.07
N LEU A 9 2.44 13.02 -9.57
CA LEU A 9 1.21 12.25 -9.46
C LEU A 9 1.07 11.71 -8.03
N ILE A 10 -0.14 11.31 -7.65
CA ILE A 10 -0.42 10.74 -6.32
C ILE A 10 -0.90 9.30 -6.48
N GLY A 11 -0.13 8.33 -5.97
CA GLY A 11 -0.57 6.95 -5.81
C GLY A 11 -1.11 6.68 -4.40
N ARG A 12 -2.38 6.32 -4.28
CA ARG A 12 -3.05 6.00 -3.01
C ARG A 12 -3.03 4.50 -2.78
N ALA A 13 -2.10 4.05 -1.94
CA ALA A 13 -2.03 2.67 -1.48
C ALA A 13 -2.96 2.45 -0.27
N PRO A 14 -3.64 1.30 -0.16
CA PRO A 14 -4.15 0.85 1.13
C PRO A 14 -3.00 0.42 2.06
N GLU A 15 -3.34 -0.10 3.24
CA GLU A 15 -2.33 -0.68 4.15
C GLU A 15 -1.52 -1.78 3.44
N PHE A 16 -0.20 -1.71 3.52
CA PHE A 16 0.72 -2.58 2.79
C PHE A 16 1.19 -3.77 3.63
N TYR A 17 1.62 -4.85 2.99
CA TYR A 17 2.29 -5.98 3.63
C TYR A 17 3.29 -6.63 2.67
N GLY A 18 4.15 -7.51 3.15
CA GLY A 18 5.01 -8.32 2.28
C GLY A 18 6.49 -8.36 2.69
N PRO A 19 7.37 -8.82 1.79
CA PRO A 19 8.79 -8.99 2.08
C PRO A 19 9.52 -7.65 2.23
N GLY A 20 10.72 -7.70 2.84
CA GLY A 20 11.55 -6.52 3.07
C GLY A 20 11.27 -5.82 4.40
N ARG A 21 11.83 -4.61 4.57
CA ARG A 21 11.71 -3.81 5.80
C ARG A 21 10.53 -2.84 5.71
N THR A 22 9.31 -3.38 5.63
CA THR A 22 8.09 -2.56 5.66
C THR A 22 7.76 -2.19 7.11
N LYS A 23 7.38 -0.93 7.36
CA LYS A 23 6.84 -0.50 8.67
C LYS A 23 5.32 -0.71 8.78
N SER A 24 4.77 -1.73 8.11
CA SER A 24 3.33 -1.96 8.10
C SER A 24 2.81 -2.60 9.37
N TYR A 25 1.59 -2.26 9.73
CA TYR A 25 0.90 -2.87 10.86
C TYR A 25 0.70 -4.36 10.63
N THR A 26 0.35 -4.77 9.42
CA THR A 26 0.12 -6.17 9.08
C THR A 26 1.39 -7.01 9.27
N ASN A 27 2.56 -6.52 8.87
CA ASN A 27 3.81 -7.24 9.13
C ASN A 27 4.10 -7.31 10.63
N SER A 28 4.15 -6.16 11.32
CA SER A 28 4.61 -6.12 12.71
C SER A 28 3.64 -6.77 13.70
N LEU A 29 2.33 -6.65 13.48
CA LEU A 29 1.31 -7.14 14.41
C LEU A 29 0.79 -8.53 14.07
N VAL A 30 0.99 -9.02 12.84
CA VAL A 30 0.54 -10.37 12.43
C VAL A 30 1.74 -11.23 12.07
N PHE A 31 2.41 -10.96 10.95
CA PHE A 31 3.41 -11.89 10.41
C PHE A 31 4.65 -12.05 11.30
N ASP A 32 5.20 -10.95 11.82
CA ASP A 32 6.40 -11.00 12.66
C ASP A 32 6.12 -11.64 14.02
N ARG A 33 4.90 -11.47 14.54
CA ARG A 33 4.45 -12.17 15.76
C ARG A 33 4.35 -13.68 15.52
N ILE A 34 3.74 -14.11 14.41
CA ILE A 34 3.66 -15.52 14.03
C ILE A 34 5.06 -16.13 13.91
N LYS A 35 5.98 -15.46 13.19
CA LYS A 35 7.39 -15.90 13.05
C LYS A 35 8.09 -16.06 14.41
N ALA A 36 7.74 -15.23 15.38
CA ALA A 36 8.27 -15.28 16.73
C ALA A 36 7.52 -16.27 17.67
N GLY A 37 6.60 -17.09 17.14
CA GLY A 37 5.78 -18.01 17.95
C GLY A 37 4.76 -17.33 18.85
N LYS A 38 4.43 -16.06 18.57
CA LYS A 38 3.49 -15.24 19.34
C LYS A 38 2.15 -15.16 18.64
N ARG A 39 1.06 -15.08 19.42
CA ARG A 39 -0.29 -14.85 18.90
C ARG A 39 -0.35 -13.51 18.12
N PRO A 40 -0.92 -13.48 16.89
CA PRO A 40 -1.21 -12.24 16.17
C PRO A 40 -2.04 -11.25 16.98
N PHE A 41 -1.95 -9.98 16.64
CA PHE A 41 -2.72 -8.92 17.27
C PHE A 41 -3.41 -8.04 16.21
N VAL A 42 -4.71 -7.84 16.38
CA VAL A 42 -5.53 -6.99 15.51
C VAL A 42 -6.18 -5.93 16.40
N PRO A 43 -5.69 -4.68 16.44
CA PRO A 43 -6.15 -3.64 17.38
C PRO A 43 -7.47 -2.97 16.97
N ILE A 44 -8.15 -3.51 15.97
CA ILE A 44 -9.33 -2.96 15.31
C ILE A 44 -10.36 -4.08 15.14
N ASP A 45 -11.55 -3.75 14.64
CA ASP A 45 -12.53 -4.79 14.31
C ASP A 45 -11.95 -5.79 13.30
N ALA A 46 -11.83 -7.04 13.74
CA ALA A 46 -11.30 -8.14 12.95
C ALA A 46 -12.30 -8.67 11.91
N ARG A 47 -13.57 -8.27 11.99
CA ARG A 47 -14.62 -8.62 11.03
C ARG A 47 -14.81 -7.56 9.95
N ALA A 48 -14.24 -6.37 10.14
CA ALA A 48 -14.29 -5.32 9.13
C ALA A 48 -13.41 -5.69 7.92
N GLU A 49 -13.99 -5.68 6.73
CA GLU A 49 -13.27 -5.97 5.50
C GLU A 49 -12.29 -4.86 5.14
N ARG A 50 -11.04 -5.23 4.82
CA ARG A 50 -9.97 -4.26 4.49
C ARG A 50 -9.26 -4.68 3.23
N SER A 51 -8.93 -3.71 2.38
CA SER A 51 -8.00 -3.96 1.27
C SER A 51 -6.60 -3.87 1.84
N LEU A 52 -5.76 -4.84 1.50
CA LEU A 52 -4.33 -4.80 1.76
C LEU A 52 -3.61 -4.89 0.43
N ILE A 53 -2.46 -4.22 0.30
CA ILE A 53 -1.64 -4.30 -0.90
C ILE A 53 -0.32 -4.99 -0.62
N TRP A 54 0.04 -5.94 -1.48
CA TRP A 54 1.35 -6.58 -1.43
C TRP A 54 2.41 -5.59 -1.91
N THR A 55 3.49 -5.43 -1.14
CA THR A 55 4.46 -4.34 -1.33
C THR A 55 5.10 -4.37 -2.73
N PRO A 56 5.51 -5.53 -3.27
CA PRO A 56 5.99 -5.60 -4.66
C PRO A 56 4.97 -5.16 -5.72
N ASP A 57 3.67 -5.40 -5.52
CA ASP A 57 2.64 -4.90 -6.45
C ASP A 57 2.45 -3.39 -6.33
N ALA A 58 2.50 -2.85 -5.10
CA ALA A 58 2.51 -1.40 -4.89
C ALA A 58 3.70 -0.74 -5.61
N SER A 59 4.89 -1.34 -5.50
CA SER A 59 6.09 -0.88 -6.19
C SER A 59 5.96 -0.96 -7.71
N ARG A 60 5.43 -2.07 -8.25
CA ARG A 60 5.24 -2.25 -9.69
C ARG A 60 4.23 -1.24 -10.25
N ALA A 61 3.14 -0.99 -9.54
CA ALA A 61 2.12 -0.01 -9.91
C ALA A 61 2.67 1.43 -9.89
N LEU A 62 3.39 1.81 -8.83
CA LEU A 62 4.02 3.14 -8.77
C LEU A 62 5.09 3.33 -9.83
N ALA A 63 5.90 2.30 -10.11
CA ALA A 63 6.88 2.34 -11.19
C ALA A 63 6.21 2.52 -12.56
N LEU A 64 5.11 1.81 -12.82
CA LEU A 64 4.34 1.98 -14.04
C LEU A 64 3.81 3.42 -14.17
N LEU A 65 3.16 3.94 -13.13
CA LEU A 65 2.63 5.32 -13.11
C LEU A 65 3.74 6.36 -13.34
N GLY A 66 4.89 6.21 -12.67
CA GLY A 66 6.01 7.14 -12.83
C GLY A 66 6.66 7.12 -14.21
N ASN A 67 6.42 6.07 -15.01
CA ASN A 67 6.89 5.97 -16.40
C ASN A 67 5.78 6.28 -17.42
N THR A 68 4.63 6.81 -16.98
CA THR A 68 3.45 7.08 -17.80
C THR A 68 3.17 8.60 -17.81
N PRO A 69 3.59 9.34 -18.85
CA PRO A 69 3.52 10.81 -18.86
C PRO A 69 2.12 11.39 -18.62
N ASP A 70 1.09 10.74 -19.16
CA ASP A 70 -0.32 11.12 -19.00
C ASP A 70 -0.89 10.81 -17.61
N ALA A 71 -0.16 10.09 -16.76
CA ALA A 71 -0.55 9.86 -15.37
C ALA A 71 -0.24 11.05 -14.45
N TYR A 72 0.58 12.01 -14.89
CA TYR A 72 0.97 13.18 -14.10
C TYR A 72 -0.18 14.20 -13.94
N GLY A 73 -0.20 14.87 -12.80
CA GLY A 73 -1.30 15.75 -12.38
C GLY A 73 -2.55 15.01 -11.88
N GLN A 74 -2.53 13.68 -11.84
CA GLN A 74 -3.66 12.84 -11.43
C GLN A 74 -3.44 12.15 -10.08
N THR A 75 -4.56 11.65 -9.52
CA THR A 75 -4.58 10.78 -8.35
C THR A 75 -5.07 9.40 -8.75
N TRP A 76 -4.32 8.37 -8.38
CA TRP A 76 -4.58 6.98 -8.72
C TRP A 76 -4.77 6.16 -7.45
N HIS A 77 -5.78 5.29 -7.42
CA HIS A 77 -5.82 4.21 -6.45
C HIS A 77 -4.88 3.09 -6.93
N LEU A 78 -3.99 2.63 -6.05
CA LEU A 78 -3.14 1.49 -6.40
C LEU A 78 -3.97 0.20 -6.44
N PRO A 79 -3.52 -0.81 -7.21
CA PRO A 79 -4.25 -2.05 -7.39
C PRO A 79 -4.62 -2.71 -6.07
N VAL A 80 -5.86 -3.17 -6.02
CA VAL A 80 -6.43 -4.05 -5.00
C VAL A 80 -7.20 -5.15 -5.73
N ASP A 81 -7.70 -6.13 -4.99
CA ASP A 81 -8.57 -7.18 -5.55
C ASP A 81 -9.71 -6.56 -6.39
N PRO A 82 -9.80 -6.88 -7.70
CA PRO A 82 -10.83 -6.34 -8.59
C PRO A 82 -12.23 -6.87 -8.25
N ASP A 83 -12.33 -8.02 -7.59
CA ASP A 83 -13.59 -8.66 -7.22
C ASP A 83 -14.08 -8.23 -5.83
N ARG A 84 -13.45 -7.21 -5.23
CA ARG A 84 -13.90 -6.62 -3.98
C ARG A 84 -15.27 -5.98 -4.20
N GLN A 85 -16.31 -6.62 -3.68
CA GLN A 85 -17.65 -6.03 -3.61
C GLN A 85 -17.59 -4.80 -2.70
N SER A 86 -17.98 -3.64 -3.24
CA SER A 86 -18.07 -2.36 -2.52
C SER A 86 -19.32 -2.28 -1.65
#